data_AF-A0A349DP23-F1
#
_entry.id   AF-A0A349DP23-F1
#
_cell.length_a   1.000
_cell.length_b   1.000
_cell.length_c   1.000
_cell.angle_alpha   90.00
_cell.angle_beta   90.00
_cell.angle_gamma   90.00
#
_symmetry.space_group_name_H-M   'P 1'
#
loop_
_entity.id
_entity.type
_entity.pdbx_description
1 polymer ?
#
loop_
_entity_poly.entity_id
_entity_poly.type
_entity_poly.pdbx_seq_one_letter_code
_entity_poly.pdbx_strand_id
1 'polypeptide(L)'
;MNKKSYTKLFATLCLGLFIALPALAQHKVRVGTKKMAITNIYFKKGENLFIAVTGTWTFKKPMARVNHQGHNALGAINQYGNLGVLLGQIGEGDPFIIQTGGSLIAKNDGRLKLFANISDQYMSERSAGVLNVLVRGGKKMSSEALEKLAGWDLAKLNTANGVPGMRKVEKEMVILLNKARTNPTKFAKEYLTDIKLRDPIARELYLAMLETKPMGPIKPEEVLLIPARRMAQVFGTKGKEKLNGKPKYATMLAFNRSTSLDVLLDMLLDKELSNRLRRKQILNPEFKSFGVGFHPHTKYRYIWVMMYQ
;
A
#
# COMPACT_ATOMS: atom_id res chain seq x y z
N MET A 1 64.81 63.38 5.05
CA MET A 1 63.81 63.41 3.95
C MET A 1 63.16 62.04 3.83
N ASN A 2 61.84 62.03 3.69
CA ASN A 2 60.90 60.94 4.01
C ASN A 2 61.00 59.68 3.13
N LYS A 3 60.99 58.51 3.79
CA LYS A 3 60.69 57.19 3.22
C LYS A 3 59.20 57.09 2.90
N LYS A 4 58.84 56.61 1.70
CA LYS A 4 57.51 56.06 1.41
C LYS A 4 57.64 54.65 0.83
N SER A 5 57.25 53.68 1.64
CA SER A 5 57.08 52.27 1.28
C SER A 5 55.63 52.08 0.82
N TYR A 6 55.44 51.56 -0.39
CA TYR A 6 54.12 51.18 -0.92
C TYR A 6 53.94 49.67 -0.75
N THR A 7 53.33 49.27 0.36
CA THR A 7 52.87 47.89 0.58
C THR A 7 51.49 47.76 -0.05
N LYS A 8 51.40 47.12 -1.22
CA LYS A 8 50.12 46.74 -1.84
C LYS A 8 49.51 45.58 -1.06
N LEU A 9 48.48 45.88 -0.26
CA LEU A 9 47.63 44.90 0.42
C LEU A 9 46.53 44.45 -0.56
N PHE A 10 46.67 43.28 -1.18
CA PHE A 10 45.58 42.63 -1.90
C PHE A 10 44.68 41.92 -0.88
N ALA A 11 43.60 42.59 -0.47
CA ALA A 11 42.54 41.97 0.32
C ALA A 11 41.56 41.27 -0.63
N THR A 12 41.72 39.97 -0.82
CA THR A 12 40.76 39.13 -1.53
C THR A 12 39.52 38.97 -0.66
N LEU A 13 38.49 39.78 -0.94
CA LEU A 13 37.18 39.69 -0.29
C LEU A 13 36.46 38.44 -0.81
N CYS A 14 36.67 37.29 -0.17
CA CYS A 14 35.83 36.10 -0.38
C CYS A 14 34.44 36.39 0.19
N LEU A 15 33.58 37.01 -0.62
CA LEU A 15 32.16 37.15 -0.36
C LEU A 15 31.54 35.74 -0.39
N GLY A 16 31.55 35.07 0.76
CA GLY A 16 30.91 33.78 0.96
C GLY A 16 29.41 33.93 0.78
N LEU A 17 28.94 33.70 -0.46
CA LEU A 17 27.53 33.59 -0.78
C LEU A 17 27.01 32.33 -0.08
N PHE A 18 26.54 32.47 1.17
CA PHE A 18 25.73 31.44 1.81
C PHE A 18 24.41 31.36 1.06
N ILE A 19 24.37 30.52 0.03
CA ILE A 19 23.11 30.13 -0.61
C ILE A 19 22.34 29.38 0.47
N ALA A 20 21.37 30.07 1.08
CA ALA A 20 20.42 29.47 1.99
C ALA A 20 19.64 28.42 1.20
N LEU A 21 20.09 27.16 1.26
CA LEU A 21 19.38 26.05 0.67
C LEU A 21 18.00 25.99 1.37
N PRO A 22 16.89 25.99 0.61
CA PRO A 22 15.57 25.93 1.20
C PRO A 22 15.48 24.67 2.07
N ALA A 23 15.07 24.85 3.33
CA ALA A 23 14.88 23.76 4.25
C ALA A 23 13.89 22.76 3.64
N LEU A 24 14.37 21.56 3.32
CA LEU A 24 13.52 20.51 2.76
C LEU A 24 12.42 20.14 3.76
N ALA A 25 11.20 19.98 3.25
CA ALA A 25 10.07 19.53 4.05
C ALA A 25 10.40 18.21 4.74
N GLN A 26 10.02 18.08 6.01
CA GLN A 26 10.34 16.92 6.85
C GLN A 26 9.07 16.16 7.24
N HIS A 27 9.12 14.83 7.13
CA HIS A 27 7.97 13.94 7.35
C HIS A 27 8.37 12.75 8.22
N LYS A 28 7.55 12.43 9.22
CA LYS A 28 7.74 11.28 10.10
C LYS A 28 6.82 10.15 9.69
N VAL A 29 7.36 8.94 9.51
CA VAL A 29 6.64 7.73 9.11
C VAL A 29 7.02 6.59 10.04
N ARG A 30 6.05 5.76 10.44
CA ARG A 30 6.28 4.54 11.21
C ARG A 30 6.09 3.33 10.31
N VAL A 31 7.06 2.42 10.30
CA VAL A 31 7.05 1.22 9.47
C VAL A 31 7.11 -0.01 10.38
N GLY A 32 6.09 -0.86 10.29
CA GLY A 32 6.04 -2.15 11.01
C GLY A 32 6.49 -3.31 10.13
N THR A 33 6.50 -4.51 10.70
CA THR A 33 6.96 -5.73 10.01
C THR A 33 5.92 -6.36 9.08
N LYS A 34 4.63 -6.06 9.27
CA LYS A 34 3.52 -6.82 8.66
C LYS A 34 2.87 -6.16 7.46
N LYS A 35 2.98 -4.85 7.27
CA LYS A 35 2.31 -4.15 6.17
C LYS A 35 3.21 -3.04 5.65
N MET A 36 3.18 -2.85 4.33
CA MET A 36 3.74 -1.68 3.68
C MET A 36 3.09 -0.41 4.21
N ALA A 37 3.92 0.56 4.56
CA ALA A 37 3.51 1.92 4.88
C ALA A 37 3.38 2.70 3.57
N ILE A 38 2.14 2.87 3.10
CA ILE A 38 1.81 3.76 1.98
C ILE A 38 1.74 5.18 2.52
N THR A 39 2.65 6.06 2.08
CA THR A 39 2.74 7.43 2.60
C THR A 39 1.94 8.41 1.74
N ASN A 40 1.67 9.58 2.31
CA ASN A 40 1.11 10.72 1.60
C ASN A 40 2.20 11.65 1.04
N ILE A 41 3.43 11.16 0.84
CA ILE A 41 4.58 11.94 0.38
C ILE A 41 4.82 11.61 -1.09
N TYR A 42 4.70 12.62 -1.95
CA TYR A 42 4.95 12.52 -3.39
C TYR A 42 6.35 13.00 -3.72
N PHE A 43 7.05 12.28 -4.60
CA PHE A 43 8.29 12.72 -5.21
C PHE A 43 8.09 12.85 -6.71
N LYS A 44 8.65 13.91 -7.29
CA LYS A 44 8.91 13.96 -8.73
C LYS A 44 10.22 13.28 -9.05
N LYS A 45 10.32 12.68 -10.23
CA LYS A 45 11.55 12.14 -10.80
C LYS A 45 12.61 13.25 -10.82
N GLY A 46 13.81 12.93 -10.34
CA GLY A 46 14.92 13.87 -10.22
C GLY A 46 14.98 14.61 -8.88
N GLU A 47 13.94 14.56 -8.04
CA GLU A 47 13.98 15.21 -6.72
C GLU A 47 14.91 14.44 -5.76
N ASN A 48 15.58 15.20 -4.90
CA ASN A 48 16.38 14.64 -3.81
C ASN A 48 15.47 14.15 -2.67
N LEU A 49 15.80 12.96 -2.17
CA LEU A 49 15.19 12.27 -1.06
C LEU A 49 16.27 12.00 -0.02
N PHE A 50 16.06 12.44 1.21
CA PHE A 50 16.93 12.07 2.34
C PHE A 50 16.13 11.26 3.34
N ILE A 51 16.70 10.15 3.80
CA ILE A 51 16.06 9.29 4.79
C ILE A 51 16.99 9.07 5.98
N ALA A 52 16.44 9.26 7.18
CA ALA A 52 17.07 8.83 8.42
C ALA A 52 16.16 7.81 9.13
N VAL A 53 16.75 6.74 9.65
CA VAL A 53 15.98 5.63 10.23
C VAL A 53 16.47 5.31 11.63
N THR A 54 15.54 5.17 12.57
CA THR A 54 15.79 4.73 13.94
C THR A 54 14.83 3.61 14.34
N GLY A 55 15.10 2.98 15.48
CA GLY A 55 14.29 1.87 15.99
C GLY A 55 14.78 0.52 15.49
N THR A 56 14.05 -0.53 15.89
CA THR A 56 14.41 -1.91 15.58
C THR A 56 13.16 -2.79 15.44
N TRP A 57 13.30 -3.89 14.72
CA TRP A 57 12.28 -4.93 14.56
C TRP A 57 12.87 -6.34 14.52
N THR A 58 12.02 -7.36 14.59
CA THR A 58 12.37 -8.78 14.45
C THR A 58 11.27 -9.50 13.68
N PHE A 59 11.61 -10.57 12.96
CA PHE A 59 10.70 -11.26 12.05
C PHE A 59 10.29 -12.66 12.49
N LYS A 60 11.07 -13.30 13.37
CA LYS A 60 10.76 -14.61 13.96
C LYS A 60 11.43 -14.73 15.32
N LYS A 61 10.86 -15.47 16.27
CA LYS A 61 11.59 -15.83 17.51
C LYS A 61 12.31 -17.17 17.29
N PRO A 62 13.56 -17.33 17.77
CA PRO A 62 14.32 -16.44 18.67
C PRO A 62 15.28 -15.45 17.96
N MET A 63 14.90 -14.81 16.84
CA MET A 63 15.81 -13.87 16.16
C MET A 63 15.96 -12.55 16.93
N ALA A 64 17.20 -12.05 16.98
CA ALA A 64 17.55 -10.75 17.54
C ALA A 64 16.76 -9.61 16.88
N ARG A 65 16.67 -8.46 17.54
CA ARG A 65 16.13 -7.26 16.87
C ARG A 65 17.22 -6.63 16.03
N VAL A 66 16.85 -6.13 14.86
CA VAL A 66 17.74 -5.47 13.90
C VAL A 66 17.20 -4.11 13.50
N ASN A 67 18.09 -3.25 13.03
CA ASN A 67 17.75 -1.93 12.49
C ASN A 67 17.35 -2.06 11.00
N HIS A 68 17.39 -0.94 10.27
CA HIS A 68 17.06 -0.87 8.84
C HIS A 68 17.98 -1.67 7.91
N GLN A 69 19.15 -2.15 8.39
CA GLN A 69 20.09 -2.97 7.62
C GLN A 69 19.74 -4.47 7.66
N GLY A 70 18.79 -4.86 8.52
CA GLY A 70 18.35 -6.24 8.61
C GLY A 70 19.35 -7.18 9.30
N HIS A 71 19.15 -8.48 9.11
CA HIS A 71 19.91 -9.57 9.71
C HIS A 71 21.12 -9.95 8.87
N ASN A 72 22.26 -9.29 9.10
CA ASN A 72 23.52 -9.59 8.39
C ASN A 72 23.93 -11.07 8.49
N ALA A 73 23.69 -11.72 9.64
CA ALA A 73 24.05 -13.11 9.87
C ALA A 73 23.32 -14.13 8.97
N LEU A 74 22.20 -13.75 8.35
CA LEU A 74 21.47 -14.62 7.40
C LEU A 74 21.90 -14.41 5.95
N GLY A 75 22.73 -13.39 5.68
CA GLY A 75 23.06 -12.98 4.33
C GLY A 75 21.85 -12.48 3.53
N ALA A 76 22.06 -12.30 2.23
CA ALA A 76 21.03 -11.84 1.32
C ALA A 76 19.98 -12.92 1.06
N ILE A 77 18.70 -12.59 1.26
CA ILE A 77 17.59 -13.52 1.00
C ILE A 77 17.00 -13.36 -0.41
N ASN A 78 17.37 -12.28 -1.10
CA ASN A 78 17.03 -11.94 -2.48
C ASN A 78 17.90 -10.77 -2.95
N GLN A 79 17.61 -10.22 -4.13
CA GLN A 79 18.32 -9.07 -4.73
C GLN A 79 18.29 -7.78 -3.89
N TYR A 80 17.42 -7.69 -2.87
CA TYR A 80 17.32 -6.53 -1.98
C TYR A 80 18.10 -6.71 -0.67
N GLY A 81 18.93 -7.74 -0.58
CA GLY A 81 19.85 -7.97 0.53
C GLY A 81 19.22 -8.73 1.68
N ASN A 82 19.60 -8.36 2.91
CA ASN A 82 19.33 -9.14 4.10
C ASN A 82 17.84 -9.17 4.47
N LEU A 83 17.44 -10.21 5.21
CA LEU A 83 16.13 -10.24 5.85
C LEU A 83 15.98 -9.03 6.79
N GLY A 84 14.88 -8.29 6.65
CA GLY A 84 14.56 -7.17 7.49
C GLY A 84 15.22 -5.85 7.10
N VAL A 85 15.90 -5.80 5.94
CA VAL A 85 16.30 -4.53 5.33
C VAL A 85 15.06 -3.67 5.09
N LEU A 86 15.15 -2.37 5.38
CA LEU A 86 14.09 -1.42 5.01
C LEU A 86 14.19 -1.09 3.52
N LEU A 87 13.09 -1.29 2.79
CA LEU A 87 12.95 -0.96 1.38
C LEU A 87 12.05 0.26 1.19
N GLY A 88 12.39 1.05 0.18
CA GLY A 88 11.57 2.12 -0.35
C GLY A 88 11.07 1.78 -1.75
N GLN A 89 9.93 2.35 -2.14
CA GLN A 89 9.41 2.33 -3.50
C GLN A 89 8.76 3.68 -3.79
N ILE A 90 8.99 4.25 -4.97
CA ILE A 90 8.32 5.47 -5.42
C ILE A 90 7.45 5.15 -6.64
N GLY A 91 6.14 5.39 -6.51
CA GLY A 91 5.17 5.14 -7.58
C GLY A 91 5.08 3.67 -7.98
N GLU A 92 5.24 3.39 -9.27
CA GLU A 92 5.33 2.06 -9.88
C GLU A 92 6.77 1.57 -10.08
N GLY A 93 7.77 2.31 -9.60
CA GLY A 93 9.18 1.97 -9.75
C GLY A 93 9.59 0.73 -8.96
N ASP A 94 10.79 0.21 -9.24
CA ASP A 94 11.35 -0.90 -8.48
C ASP A 94 11.67 -0.51 -7.03
N PRO A 95 11.54 -1.45 -6.08
CA PRO A 95 12.04 -1.26 -4.73
C PRO A 95 13.54 -0.95 -4.69
N PHE A 96 13.95 -0.12 -3.74
CA PHE A 96 15.34 0.22 -3.46
C PHE A 96 15.65 0.09 -1.98
N ILE A 97 16.92 -0.18 -1.65
CA ILE A 97 17.40 -0.29 -0.27
C ILE A 97 17.47 1.10 0.36
N ILE A 98 16.90 1.26 1.55
CA ILE A 98 17.04 2.49 2.33
C ILE A 98 18.37 2.48 3.07
N GLN A 99 19.20 3.49 2.80
CA GLN A 99 20.39 3.82 3.58
C GLN A 99 20.11 5.06 4.43
N THR A 100 20.58 5.07 5.69
CA THR A 100 20.43 6.24 6.56
C THR A 100 21.50 7.30 6.25
N GLY A 101 21.11 8.57 6.18
CA GLY A 101 22.06 9.70 6.06
C GLY A 101 22.57 10.02 4.65
N GLY A 102 22.14 9.28 3.62
CA GLY A 102 22.47 9.56 2.22
C GLY A 102 21.42 10.41 1.49
N SER A 103 21.82 11.02 0.37
CA SER A 103 20.90 11.57 -0.63
C SER A 103 20.60 10.51 -1.69
N LEU A 104 19.32 10.31 -1.98
CA LEU A 104 18.85 9.48 -3.08
C LEU A 104 18.12 10.38 -4.09
N ILE A 105 18.30 10.11 -5.38
CA ILE A 105 17.51 10.78 -6.42
C ILE A 105 16.30 9.90 -6.76
N ALA A 106 15.10 10.47 -6.69
CA ALA A 106 13.88 9.79 -7.08
C ALA A 106 13.95 9.40 -8.57
N LYS A 107 13.98 8.10 -8.87
CA LYS A 107 14.03 7.59 -10.25
C LYS A 107 12.68 7.63 -10.97
N ASN A 108 11.60 7.73 -10.20
CA ASN A 108 10.23 7.69 -10.68
C ASN A 108 9.42 8.80 -10.01
N ASP A 109 8.33 9.19 -10.68
CA ASP A 109 7.26 9.96 -10.09
C ASP A 109 6.39 9.07 -9.20
N GLY A 110 5.94 9.58 -8.06
CA GLY A 110 4.87 8.95 -7.31
C GLY A 110 4.98 9.04 -5.79
N ARG A 111 4.05 8.33 -5.14
CA ARG A 111 4.02 8.20 -3.68
C ARG A 111 5.15 7.33 -3.17
N LEU A 112 5.81 7.75 -2.10
CA LEU A 112 6.76 6.93 -1.36
C LEU A 112 6.01 5.84 -0.57
N LYS A 113 6.51 4.62 -0.65
CA LYS A 113 6.08 3.47 0.14
C LYS A 113 7.29 2.86 0.83
N LEU A 114 7.09 2.36 2.05
CA LEU A 114 8.16 1.79 2.86
C LEU A 114 7.74 0.43 3.43
N PHE A 115 8.60 -0.58 3.35
CA PHE A 115 8.29 -1.93 3.82
C PHE A 115 9.57 -2.73 4.12
N ALA A 116 9.43 -3.81 4.88
CA ALA A 116 10.54 -4.70 5.19
C ALA A 116 10.82 -5.67 4.03
N ASN A 117 12.09 -5.97 3.77
CA ASN A 117 12.51 -7.08 2.94
C ASN A 117 12.28 -8.39 3.69
N ILE A 118 11.30 -9.19 3.29
CA ILE A 118 10.97 -10.44 3.97
C ILE A 118 10.48 -11.47 2.95
N SER A 119 10.83 -12.73 3.18
CA SER A 119 10.26 -13.89 2.48
C SER A 119 9.30 -14.68 3.38
N ASP A 120 8.49 -15.53 2.77
CA ASP A 120 7.49 -16.39 3.40
C ASP A 120 8.04 -17.24 4.55
N GLN A 121 9.23 -17.84 4.39
CA GLN A 121 9.90 -18.65 5.41
C GLN A 121 10.18 -17.89 6.74
N TYR A 122 10.15 -16.56 6.71
CA TYR A 122 10.39 -15.71 7.89
C TYR A 122 9.15 -14.98 8.37
N MET A 123 7.99 -15.19 7.76
CA MET A 123 6.72 -14.60 8.21
C MET A 123 6.22 -15.33 9.46
N SER A 124 6.49 -14.76 10.63
CA SER A 124 5.95 -15.25 11.91
C SER A 124 4.89 -14.30 12.47
N GLU A 125 3.87 -14.85 13.13
CA GLU A 125 2.96 -14.07 13.99
C GLU A 125 3.72 -13.27 15.05
N ARG A 126 4.88 -13.80 15.46
CA ARG A 126 5.81 -13.22 16.44
C ARG A 126 6.69 -12.11 15.86
N SER A 127 6.55 -11.75 14.59
CA SER A 127 7.19 -10.56 14.04
C SER A 127 6.69 -9.30 14.76
N ALA A 128 7.62 -8.46 15.19
CA ALA A 128 7.33 -7.31 16.05
C ALA A 128 8.36 -6.20 15.91
N GLY A 129 7.96 -5.00 16.31
CA GLY A 129 8.80 -3.81 16.27
C GLY A 129 8.42 -2.82 15.19
N VAL A 130 9.08 -1.67 15.24
CA VAL A 130 8.76 -0.50 14.42
C VAL A 130 10.06 0.24 14.12
N LEU A 131 10.23 0.64 12.86
CA LEU A 131 11.19 1.66 12.47
C LEU A 131 10.51 3.02 12.40
N ASN A 132 11.15 4.04 12.96
CA ASN A 132 10.76 5.43 12.80
C ASN A 132 11.63 6.03 11.70
N VAL A 133 10.97 6.44 10.62
CA VAL A 133 11.60 6.94 9.40
C VAL A 133 11.33 8.44 9.30
N LEU A 134 12.41 9.20 9.19
CA LEU A 134 12.39 10.61 8.88
C LEU A 134 12.69 10.77 7.38
N VAL A 135 11.76 11.34 6.65
CA VAL A 135 11.89 11.62 5.21
C VAL A 135 12.05 13.13 5.05
N ARG A 136 13.08 13.59 4.32
CA ARG A 136 13.19 14.98 3.87
C ARG A 136 13.12 15.06 2.35
N GLY A 137 12.44 16.08 1.86
CA GLY A 137 12.10 16.24 0.45
C GLY A 137 10.70 15.71 0.14
N GLY A 138 10.30 15.82 -1.12
CA GLY A 138 8.96 15.49 -1.58
C GLY A 138 7.90 16.43 -1.03
N LYS A 139 6.66 16.27 -1.52
CA LYS A 139 5.51 17.07 -1.14
C LYS A 139 4.47 16.19 -0.45
N LYS A 140 4.02 16.60 0.74
CA LYS A 140 2.85 15.97 1.36
C LYS A 140 1.59 16.37 0.59
N MET A 141 0.78 15.39 0.20
CA MET A 141 -0.43 15.59 -0.61
C MET A 141 -1.62 14.83 -0.04
N SER A 142 -2.85 15.22 -0.43
CA SER A 142 -4.04 14.44 -0.08
C SER A 142 -4.04 13.11 -0.84
N SER A 143 -4.71 12.09 -0.30
CA SER A 143 -4.82 10.79 -0.97
C SER A 143 -5.47 10.94 -2.35
N GLU A 144 -6.52 11.74 -2.49
CA GLU A 144 -7.16 12.01 -3.78
C GLU A 144 -6.19 12.60 -4.82
N ALA A 145 -5.38 13.59 -4.43
CA ALA A 145 -4.41 14.19 -5.33
C ALA A 145 -3.30 13.19 -5.74
N LEU A 146 -2.89 12.31 -4.82
CA LEU A 146 -1.93 11.25 -5.11
C LEU A 146 -2.50 10.21 -6.07
N GLU A 147 -3.77 9.83 -5.94
CA GLU A 147 -4.42 8.91 -6.87
C GLU A 147 -4.52 9.53 -8.27
N LYS A 148 -4.87 10.82 -8.37
CA LYS A 148 -4.90 11.54 -9.65
C LYS A 148 -3.50 11.60 -10.29
N LEU A 149 -2.47 11.95 -9.53
CA LEU A 149 -1.08 11.99 -10.02
C LEU A 149 -0.54 10.61 -10.38
N ALA A 150 -0.96 9.57 -9.65
CA ALA A 150 -0.65 8.21 -10.03
C ALA A 150 -1.27 7.85 -11.37
N GLY A 151 -2.27 8.59 -11.88
CA GLY A 151 -2.96 8.35 -13.15
C GLY A 151 -4.22 7.51 -12.99
N TRP A 152 -4.88 7.57 -11.83
CA TRP A 152 -6.20 6.99 -11.63
C TRP A 152 -7.28 8.02 -11.92
N ASP A 153 -8.20 7.68 -12.83
CA ASP A 153 -9.39 8.49 -13.11
C ASP A 153 -10.48 8.18 -12.08
N LEU A 154 -10.43 8.87 -10.94
CA LEU A 154 -11.39 8.64 -9.84
C LEU A 154 -12.84 8.93 -10.25
N ALA A 155 -13.08 9.79 -11.24
CA ALA A 155 -14.43 10.04 -11.74
C ALA A 155 -15.01 8.81 -12.43
N LYS A 156 -14.20 8.07 -13.19
CA LYS A 156 -14.60 6.79 -13.81
C LYS A 156 -14.65 5.64 -12.80
N LEU A 157 -13.75 5.61 -11.83
CA LEU A 157 -13.64 4.51 -10.86
C LEU A 157 -14.70 4.59 -9.75
N ASN A 158 -15.14 5.79 -9.37
CA ASN A 158 -16.11 5.99 -8.29
C ASN A 158 -17.54 5.88 -8.82
N THR A 159 -17.89 4.70 -9.33
CA THR A 159 -19.27 4.38 -9.75
C THR A 159 -20.28 4.37 -8.59
N ALA A 160 -19.78 4.43 -7.34
CA ALA A 160 -20.59 4.59 -6.13
C ALA A 160 -20.91 6.05 -5.79
N ASN A 161 -20.41 7.02 -6.56
CA ASN A 161 -20.70 8.42 -6.33
C ASN A 161 -22.20 8.69 -6.49
N GLY A 162 -22.79 9.43 -5.56
CA GLY A 162 -24.23 9.71 -5.56
C GLY A 162 -25.15 8.54 -5.19
N VAL A 163 -24.64 7.30 -5.02
CA VAL A 163 -25.49 6.16 -4.65
C VAL A 163 -26.01 6.31 -3.21
N PRO A 164 -27.34 6.37 -2.97
CA PRO A 164 -27.91 6.59 -1.65
C PRO A 164 -27.56 5.49 -0.64
N GLY A 165 -27.38 5.90 0.62
CA GLY A 165 -27.17 4.98 1.75
C GLY A 165 -25.82 4.24 1.79
N MET A 166 -24.93 4.44 0.80
CA MET A 166 -23.57 3.85 0.83
C MET A 166 -22.66 4.57 1.82
N ARG A 167 -22.10 3.80 2.75
CA ARG A 167 -21.10 4.31 3.70
C ARG A 167 -19.77 4.56 2.99
N LYS A 168 -18.95 5.43 3.58
CA LYS A 168 -17.61 5.76 3.05
C LYS A 168 -16.77 4.52 2.74
N VAL A 169 -16.72 3.56 3.68
CA VAL A 169 -15.93 2.32 3.53
C VAL A 169 -16.45 1.42 2.39
N GLU A 170 -17.76 1.43 2.14
CA GLU A 170 -18.37 0.69 1.02
C GLU A 170 -18.02 1.36 -0.32
N LYS A 171 -18.04 2.69 -0.38
CA LYS A 171 -17.61 3.44 -1.57
C LYS A 171 -16.12 3.22 -1.87
N GLU A 172 -15.28 3.19 -0.84
CA GLU A 172 -13.86 2.87 -0.97
C GLU A 172 -13.64 1.45 -1.53
N MET A 173 -14.46 0.47 -1.14
CA MET A 173 -14.42 -0.89 -1.71
C MET A 173 -14.69 -0.88 -3.21
N VAL A 174 -15.72 -0.16 -3.65
CA VAL A 174 -16.07 -0.06 -5.08
C VAL A 174 -14.92 0.55 -5.89
N ILE A 175 -14.32 1.65 -5.40
CA ILE A 175 -13.18 2.27 -6.05
C ILE A 175 -12.01 1.29 -6.18
N LEU A 176 -11.69 0.56 -5.11
CA LEU A 176 -10.57 -0.40 -5.09
C LEU A 176 -10.82 -1.58 -6.04
N LEU A 177 -12.04 -2.13 -6.06
CA LEU A 177 -12.45 -3.16 -7.01
C LEU A 177 -12.30 -2.66 -8.46
N ASN A 178 -12.76 -1.44 -8.73
CA ASN A 178 -12.65 -0.84 -10.05
C ASN A 178 -11.19 -0.63 -10.45
N LYS A 179 -10.31 -0.22 -9.54
CA LYS A 179 -8.86 -0.16 -9.85
C LYS A 179 -8.30 -1.52 -10.26
N ALA A 180 -8.63 -2.57 -9.51
CA ALA A 180 -8.18 -3.93 -9.80
C ALA A 180 -8.70 -4.47 -11.15
N ARG A 181 -9.89 -4.04 -11.57
CA ARG A 181 -10.54 -4.46 -12.82
C ARG A 181 -10.11 -3.65 -14.03
N THR A 182 -10.11 -2.32 -13.94
CA THR A 182 -9.87 -1.44 -15.09
C THR A 182 -8.39 -1.29 -15.40
N ASN A 183 -7.50 -1.55 -14.44
CA ASN A 183 -6.05 -1.61 -14.71
C ASN A 183 -5.37 -2.62 -13.76
N PRO A 184 -5.51 -3.93 -14.05
CA PRO A 184 -4.98 -5.00 -13.20
C PRO A 184 -3.46 -4.90 -13.01
N THR A 185 -2.71 -4.64 -14.08
CA THR A 185 -1.25 -4.47 -14.06
C THR A 185 -0.82 -3.38 -13.08
N LYS A 186 -1.44 -2.22 -13.14
CA LYS A 186 -1.13 -1.10 -12.25
C LYS A 186 -1.51 -1.40 -10.80
N PHE A 187 -2.68 -2.00 -10.60
CA PHE A 187 -3.09 -2.42 -9.26
C PHE A 187 -2.06 -3.37 -8.64
N ALA A 188 -1.58 -4.35 -9.40
CA ALA A 188 -0.57 -5.29 -8.93
C ALA A 188 0.73 -4.60 -8.50
N LYS A 189 1.26 -3.71 -9.34
CA LYS A 189 2.47 -2.91 -9.01
C LYS A 189 2.26 -2.03 -7.79
N GLU A 190 1.07 -1.46 -7.64
CA GLU A 190 0.80 -0.54 -6.55
C GLU A 190 0.61 -1.23 -5.19
N TYR A 191 -0.14 -2.34 -5.15
CA TYR A 191 -0.67 -2.92 -3.91
C TYR A 191 -0.12 -4.31 -3.57
N LEU A 192 0.56 -5.00 -4.50
CA LEU A 192 1.08 -6.36 -4.27
C LEU A 192 2.60 -6.44 -4.16
N THR A 193 3.33 -5.34 -4.39
CA THR A 193 4.80 -5.37 -4.46
C THR A 193 5.48 -5.87 -3.18
N ASP A 194 5.03 -5.45 -1.99
CA ASP A 194 5.58 -5.99 -0.73
C ASP A 194 5.10 -7.42 -0.48
N ILE A 195 3.86 -7.73 -0.83
CA ILE A 195 3.23 -9.01 -0.54
C ILE A 195 3.82 -10.13 -1.40
N LYS A 196 4.11 -9.90 -2.69
CA LYS A 196 4.71 -10.89 -3.60
C LYS A 196 6.10 -11.36 -3.18
N LEU A 197 6.83 -10.54 -2.41
CA LEU A 197 8.16 -10.90 -1.90
C LEU A 197 8.08 -11.95 -0.80
N ARG A 198 6.97 -11.97 -0.06
CA ARG A 198 6.78 -12.74 1.18
C ARG A 198 5.70 -13.81 1.12
N ASP A 199 5.08 -13.99 -0.04
CA ASP A 199 3.95 -14.90 -0.20
C ASP A 199 3.89 -15.45 -1.63
N PRO A 200 4.11 -16.76 -1.82
CA PRO A 200 4.02 -17.39 -3.13
C PRO A 200 2.68 -17.17 -3.82
N ILE A 201 1.56 -17.16 -3.07
CA ILE A 201 0.22 -16.93 -3.63
C ILE A 201 0.07 -15.47 -4.09
N ALA A 202 0.68 -14.52 -3.39
CA ALA A 202 0.71 -13.13 -3.83
C ALA A 202 1.59 -12.94 -5.07
N ARG A 203 2.66 -13.72 -5.21
CA ARG A 203 3.49 -13.75 -6.42
C ARG A 203 2.72 -14.31 -7.61
N GLU A 204 2.01 -15.42 -7.41
CA GLU A 204 1.08 -16.00 -8.39
C GLU A 204 0.02 -14.97 -8.82
N LEU A 205 -0.63 -14.31 -7.86
CA LEU A 205 -1.61 -13.25 -8.13
C LEU A 205 -0.98 -12.08 -8.90
N TYR A 206 0.21 -11.63 -8.48
CA TYR A 206 0.90 -10.53 -9.15
C TYR A 206 1.12 -10.83 -10.63
N LEU A 207 1.68 -12.01 -10.95
CA LEU A 207 1.90 -12.44 -12.33
C LEU A 207 0.58 -12.55 -13.10
N ALA A 208 -0.43 -13.18 -12.51
CA ALA A 208 -1.76 -13.29 -13.14
C ALA A 208 -2.37 -11.91 -13.45
N MET A 209 -2.22 -10.93 -12.55
CA MET A 209 -2.72 -9.57 -12.77
C MET A 209 -1.94 -8.79 -13.84
N LEU A 210 -0.66 -9.12 -14.09
CA LEU A 210 0.09 -8.53 -15.22
C LEU A 210 -0.45 -9.00 -16.58
N GLU A 211 -1.02 -10.20 -16.63
CA GLU A 211 -1.57 -10.81 -17.84
C GLU A 211 -3.09 -10.59 -17.99
N THR A 212 -3.75 -10.17 -16.90
CA THR A 212 -5.20 -9.94 -16.89
C THR A 212 -5.56 -8.73 -17.76
N LYS A 213 -6.43 -8.95 -18.75
CA LYS A 213 -6.95 -7.87 -19.59
C LYS A 213 -7.82 -6.91 -18.76
N PRO A 214 -7.70 -5.59 -18.98
CA PRO A 214 -8.62 -4.61 -18.41
C PRO A 214 -10.08 -4.95 -18.71
N MET A 215 -10.95 -4.72 -17.74
CA MET A 215 -12.40 -4.92 -17.86
C MET A 215 -13.17 -3.73 -17.32
N GLY A 216 -14.47 -3.69 -17.63
CA GLY A 216 -15.35 -2.62 -17.21
C GLY A 216 -15.47 -2.49 -15.68
N PRO A 217 -15.65 -1.26 -15.16
CA PRO A 217 -15.91 -1.05 -13.76
C PRO A 217 -17.26 -1.67 -13.36
N ILE A 218 -17.32 -2.20 -12.15
CA ILE A 218 -18.58 -2.62 -11.53
C ILE A 218 -19.37 -1.40 -11.04
N LYS A 219 -20.69 -1.54 -11.04
CA LYS A 219 -21.62 -0.51 -10.57
C LYS A 219 -22.40 -1.02 -9.36
N PRO A 220 -22.46 -0.25 -8.26
CA PRO A 220 -23.33 -0.60 -7.15
C PRO A 220 -24.79 -0.53 -7.56
N GLU A 221 -25.55 -1.58 -7.27
CA GLU A 221 -26.98 -1.62 -7.58
C GLU A 221 -27.79 -1.96 -6.34
N GLU A 222 -28.92 -1.27 -6.18
CA GLU A 222 -29.78 -1.39 -5.01
C GLU A 222 -30.26 -2.84 -4.77
N VAL A 223 -30.57 -3.55 -5.86
CA VAL A 223 -30.99 -4.96 -5.86
C VAL A 223 -29.95 -5.88 -5.22
N LEU A 224 -28.67 -5.50 -5.20
CA LEU A 224 -27.58 -6.24 -4.56
C LEU A 224 -27.14 -5.60 -3.23
N LEU A 225 -27.21 -4.27 -3.10
CA LEU A 225 -26.82 -3.54 -1.89
C LEU A 225 -27.72 -3.89 -0.70
N ILE A 226 -29.05 -3.91 -0.91
CA ILE A 226 -30.02 -4.24 0.13
C ILE A 226 -29.77 -5.64 0.71
N PRO A 227 -29.75 -6.72 -0.09
CA PRO A 227 -29.51 -8.06 0.45
C PRO A 227 -28.10 -8.22 1.03
N ALA A 228 -27.06 -7.60 0.45
CA ALA A 228 -25.70 -7.67 1.01
C ALA A 228 -25.64 -7.05 2.42
N ARG A 229 -26.27 -5.88 2.64
CA ARG A 229 -26.33 -5.22 3.95
C ARG A 229 -27.14 -6.02 4.97
N ARG A 230 -28.32 -6.50 4.57
CA ARG A 230 -29.15 -7.34 5.44
C ARG A 230 -28.40 -8.59 5.86
N MET A 231 -27.71 -9.24 4.92
CA MET A 231 -26.90 -10.41 5.20
C MET A 231 -25.74 -10.06 6.16
N ALA A 232 -25.02 -8.96 5.94
CA ALA A 232 -23.95 -8.52 6.84
C ALA A 232 -24.45 -8.27 8.26
N GLN A 233 -25.62 -7.65 8.42
CA GLN A 233 -26.24 -7.42 9.72
C GLN A 233 -26.65 -8.72 10.41
N VAL A 234 -27.29 -9.64 9.68
CA VAL A 234 -27.71 -10.95 10.20
C VAL A 234 -26.51 -11.75 10.67
N PHE A 235 -25.48 -11.89 9.84
CA PHE A 235 -24.24 -12.57 10.24
C PHE A 235 -23.56 -11.88 11.42
N GLY A 236 -23.45 -10.56 11.37
CA GLY A 236 -22.76 -9.78 12.40
C GLY A 236 -23.39 -9.91 13.78
N THR A 237 -24.73 -10.05 13.84
CA THR A 237 -25.49 -10.11 15.10
C THR A 237 -25.78 -11.54 15.56
N LYS A 238 -26.18 -12.44 14.65
CA LYS A 238 -26.71 -13.77 14.97
C LYS A 238 -25.79 -14.92 14.54
N GLY A 239 -24.71 -14.65 13.80
CA GLY A 239 -23.83 -15.69 13.26
C GLY A 239 -24.39 -16.39 12.00
N LYS A 240 -23.67 -17.41 11.53
CA LYS A 240 -23.91 -18.10 10.23
C LYS A 240 -25.20 -18.93 10.20
N GLU A 241 -25.68 -19.38 11.36
CA GLU A 241 -26.67 -20.44 11.49
C GLU A 241 -28.10 -20.06 11.06
N LYS A 242 -28.37 -18.79 10.75
CA LYS A 242 -29.74 -18.30 10.49
C LYS A 242 -30.03 -17.84 9.06
N LEU A 243 -29.15 -18.12 8.10
CA LEU A 243 -29.48 -17.93 6.69
C LEU A 243 -30.05 -19.22 6.10
N ASN A 244 -31.37 -19.24 5.96
CA ASN A 244 -32.06 -20.31 5.24
C ASN A 244 -31.98 -20.03 3.73
N GLY A 245 -31.54 -21.03 2.96
CA GLY A 245 -31.52 -20.99 1.49
C GLY A 245 -30.14 -20.71 0.87
N LYS A 246 -30.01 -21.07 -0.42
CA LYS A 246 -28.82 -20.74 -1.22
C LYS A 246 -28.84 -19.25 -1.57
N PRO A 247 -27.68 -18.54 -1.52
CA PRO A 247 -27.62 -17.17 -1.97
C PRO A 247 -28.05 -17.08 -3.45
N LYS A 248 -28.97 -16.16 -3.76
CA LYS A 248 -29.45 -15.91 -5.13
C LYS A 248 -28.34 -15.37 -6.05
N TYR A 249 -27.36 -14.67 -5.47
CA TYR A 249 -26.26 -14.01 -6.17
C TYR A 249 -24.92 -14.67 -5.83
N ALA A 250 -23.93 -14.50 -6.70
CA ALA A 250 -22.56 -14.87 -6.39
C ALA A 250 -22.10 -14.08 -5.15
N THR A 251 -21.95 -14.77 -4.02
CA THR A 251 -21.78 -14.15 -2.71
C THR A 251 -20.45 -14.52 -2.09
N MET A 252 -19.70 -13.52 -1.62
CA MET A 252 -18.44 -13.68 -0.91
C MET A 252 -18.50 -13.05 0.48
N LEU A 253 -17.85 -13.70 1.44
CA LEU A 253 -17.77 -13.24 2.83
C LEU A 253 -16.31 -12.98 3.20
N ALA A 254 -16.07 -11.95 4.01
CA ALA A 254 -14.80 -11.76 4.68
C ALA A 254 -15.03 -11.33 6.14
N PHE A 255 -14.21 -11.87 7.04
CA PHE A 255 -14.31 -11.65 8.48
C PHE A 255 -13.03 -11.01 9.02
N ASN A 256 -13.13 -10.27 10.12
CA ASN A 256 -11.96 -9.72 10.83
C ASN A 256 -11.03 -8.87 9.95
N ARG A 257 -11.62 -8.05 9.07
CA ARG A 257 -10.93 -7.05 8.26
C ARG A 257 -11.65 -5.72 8.44
N SER A 258 -10.89 -4.66 8.74
CA SER A 258 -11.46 -3.34 9.04
C SER A 258 -11.37 -2.36 7.88
N THR A 259 -10.63 -2.69 6.82
CA THR A 259 -10.42 -1.81 5.66
C THR A 259 -10.80 -2.51 4.37
N SER A 260 -11.27 -1.75 3.38
CA SER A 260 -11.65 -2.27 2.07
C SER A 260 -10.48 -2.87 1.31
N LEU A 261 -9.27 -2.30 1.46
CA LEU A 261 -8.06 -2.84 0.86
C LEU A 261 -7.70 -4.20 1.45
N ASP A 262 -7.76 -4.36 2.76
CA ASP A 262 -7.45 -5.65 3.40
C ASP A 262 -8.44 -6.75 2.96
N VAL A 263 -9.72 -6.41 2.80
CA VAL A 263 -10.73 -7.35 2.29
C VAL A 263 -10.48 -7.69 0.84
N LEU A 264 -10.25 -6.70 -0.03
CA LEU A 264 -10.01 -6.94 -1.44
C LEU A 264 -8.75 -7.80 -1.66
N LEU A 265 -7.66 -7.50 -0.95
CA LEU A 265 -6.43 -8.28 -1.04
C LEU A 265 -6.64 -9.71 -0.53
N ASP A 266 -7.37 -9.92 0.56
CA ASP A 266 -7.72 -11.25 1.07
C ASP A 266 -8.47 -12.07 0.02
N MET A 267 -9.45 -11.46 -0.65
CA MET A 267 -10.28 -12.11 -1.67
C MET A 267 -9.56 -12.33 -3.00
N LEU A 268 -8.66 -11.42 -3.39
CA LEU A 268 -7.82 -11.62 -4.57
C LEU A 268 -6.77 -12.69 -4.29
N LEU A 269 -6.14 -12.73 -3.12
CA LEU A 269 -5.20 -13.80 -2.78
C LEU A 269 -5.91 -15.15 -2.72
N ASP A 270 -7.11 -15.18 -2.14
CA ASP A 270 -7.99 -16.35 -2.03
C ASP A 270 -7.27 -17.61 -1.54
N LYS A 271 -6.54 -17.48 -0.43
CA LYS A 271 -5.70 -18.56 0.09
C LYS A 271 -6.51 -19.77 0.57
N GLU A 272 -7.74 -19.54 1.01
CA GLU A 272 -8.62 -20.55 1.58
C GLU A 272 -9.24 -21.46 0.51
N LEU A 273 -9.30 -21.01 -0.75
CA LEU A 273 -9.86 -21.79 -1.86
C LEU A 273 -8.77 -22.09 -2.88
N SER A 274 -8.42 -23.37 -3.02
CA SER A 274 -7.39 -23.84 -3.96
C SER A 274 -7.67 -23.43 -5.41
N ASN A 275 -8.95 -23.33 -5.78
CA ASN A 275 -9.39 -22.95 -7.13
C ASN A 275 -9.45 -21.42 -7.39
N ARG A 276 -9.11 -20.60 -6.39
CA ARG A 276 -9.15 -19.13 -6.43
C ARG A 276 -10.51 -18.55 -6.88
N LEU A 277 -11.61 -19.19 -6.47
CA LEU A 277 -12.96 -18.82 -6.90
C LEU A 277 -13.28 -17.34 -6.66
N ARG A 278 -12.90 -16.77 -5.51
CA ARG A 278 -13.18 -15.36 -5.18
C ARG A 278 -12.45 -14.41 -6.11
N ARG A 279 -11.16 -14.69 -6.39
CA ARG A 279 -10.36 -13.95 -7.37
C ARG A 279 -11.01 -13.99 -8.76
N LYS A 280 -11.40 -15.19 -9.20
CA LYS A 280 -12.06 -15.39 -10.50
C LYS A 280 -13.35 -14.61 -10.61
N GLN A 281 -14.14 -14.53 -9.53
CA GLN A 281 -15.34 -13.70 -9.50
C GLN A 281 -15.00 -12.20 -9.60
N ILE A 282 -14.06 -11.69 -8.81
CA ILE A 282 -13.66 -10.27 -8.87
C ILE A 282 -13.17 -9.87 -10.26
N LEU A 283 -12.46 -10.77 -10.94
CA LEU A 283 -11.86 -10.56 -12.25
C LEU A 283 -12.69 -11.18 -13.40
N ASN A 284 -13.96 -11.50 -13.18
CA ASN A 284 -14.86 -11.93 -14.26
C ASN A 284 -15.46 -10.68 -14.96
N PRO A 285 -15.23 -10.49 -16.27
CA PRO A 285 -15.81 -9.37 -17.03
C PRO A 285 -17.34 -9.43 -17.16
N GLU A 286 -17.97 -10.59 -16.94
CA GLU A 286 -19.42 -10.77 -17.01
C GLU A 286 -20.14 -10.07 -15.84
N PHE A 287 -19.52 -10.05 -14.65
CA PHE A 287 -20.09 -9.34 -13.52
C PHE A 287 -19.93 -7.84 -13.69
N LYS A 288 -21.05 -7.14 -13.74
CA LYS A 288 -21.14 -5.68 -13.95
C LYS A 288 -21.80 -4.98 -12.78
N SER A 289 -22.57 -5.71 -11.98
CA SER A 289 -23.36 -5.19 -10.87
C SER A 289 -22.80 -5.70 -9.55
N PHE A 290 -22.84 -4.85 -8.52
CA PHE A 290 -22.22 -5.14 -7.25
C PHE A 290 -23.06 -4.70 -6.05
N GLY A 291 -23.06 -5.52 -5.01
CA GLY A 291 -23.58 -5.20 -3.68
C GLY A 291 -22.50 -5.39 -2.64
N VAL A 292 -22.44 -4.48 -1.66
CA VAL A 292 -21.56 -4.60 -0.51
C VAL A 292 -22.29 -4.23 0.77
N GLY A 293 -22.05 -5.04 1.81
CA GLY A 293 -22.49 -4.79 3.18
C GLY A 293 -21.33 -4.97 4.15
N PHE A 294 -21.18 -4.04 5.08
CA PHE A 294 -20.21 -4.10 6.17
C PHE A 294 -20.92 -4.03 7.53
N HIS A 295 -20.56 -4.87 8.50
CA HIS A 295 -21.21 -4.80 9.82
C HIS A 295 -20.24 -5.24 10.93
N PRO A 296 -20.31 -4.66 12.14
CA PRO A 296 -19.67 -5.25 13.31
C PRO A 296 -20.11 -6.71 13.50
N HIS A 297 -19.19 -7.56 13.93
CA HIS A 297 -19.48 -8.97 14.20
C HIS A 297 -19.17 -9.29 15.66
N THR A 298 -20.11 -9.93 16.35
CA THR A 298 -20.00 -10.29 17.79
C THR A 298 -18.74 -11.08 18.12
N LYS A 299 -18.38 -12.08 17.30
CA LYS A 299 -17.15 -12.88 17.44
C LYS A 299 -15.94 -12.37 16.66
N TYR A 300 -16.10 -12.01 15.39
CA TYR A 300 -14.98 -11.75 14.47
C TYR A 300 -14.67 -10.27 14.24
N ARG A 301 -15.18 -9.38 15.11
CA ARG A 301 -15.07 -7.91 15.05
C ARG A 301 -15.84 -7.27 13.88
N TYR A 302 -15.66 -7.74 12.66
CA TYR A 302 -16.35 -7.25 11.46
C TYR A 302 -16.70 -8.39 10.49
N ILE A 303 -17.75 -8.18 9.70
CA ILE A 303 -18.05 -8.96 8.50
C ILE A 303 -18.27 -8.04 7.30
N TRP A 304 -17.82 -8.52 6.15
CA TRP A 304 -18.09 -8.00 4.83
C TRP A 304 -18.87 -9.03 4.02
N VAL A 305 -19.90 -8.58 3.34
CA VAL A 305 -20.67 -9.37 2.38
C VAL A 305 -20.59 -8.66 1.04
N MET A 306 -20.19 -9.39 0.01
CA MET A 306 -20.14 -8.91 -1.36
C MET A 306 -21.00 -9.78 -2.24
N MET A 307 -21.77 -9.17 -3.13
CA MET A 307 -22.66 -9.84 -4.08
C MET A 307 -22.38 -9.34 -5.49
N TYR A 308 -22.36 -10.26 -6.46
CA TYR A 308 -22.10 -9.98 -7.86
C TYR A 308 -23.22 -10.52 -8.74
N GLN A 309 -23.51 -9.78 -9.81
CA GLN A 309 -24.40 -10.15 -10.90
C GLN A 309 -23.84 -9.68 -12.23
#